data_AF-A0A353X5V1-F1
#
_entry.id   AF-A0A353X5V1-F1
#
_cell.length_a   1.000
_cell.length_b   1.000
_cell.length_c   1.000
_cell.angle_alpha   90.00
_cell.angle_beta   90.00
_cell.angle_gamma   90.00
#
_symmetry.space_group_name_H-M   'P 1'
#
loop_
_entity.id
_entity.type
_entity.pdbx_description
1 polymer ?
#
loop_
_entity_poly.entity_id
_entity_poly.type
_entity_poly.pdbx_seq_one_letter_code
_entity_poly.pdbx_strand_id
1 'polypeptide(L)'
;MRRRRTKGACGVTSPSCAPASGPWSSIGPAMLLDASILFVLAVSLLVGILRGLVREIMTLLGLAGGVAAAWIGAPLATPQVALWLGKPTEVPPGEEIPRFMNILPFDAAALVLTWIALILGVVLAVSLLSHVVAKAVDAAGLGVVDRTLGALFGVARGLAIVIVIYLPIHALAGPEQRKAWLAGGYSYAPLEDTAAQILPLIPGLEAPGTEEEGEDEGEAEQASGAAGESGEEDGSAESWQVEEVYGAPF
;
A
#
# COMPACT_ATOMS: atom_id res chain seq x y z
N MET A 1 8.53 -29.86 -72.43
CA MET A 1 8.58 -30.65 -71.17
C MET A 1 8.34 -29.72 -69.98
N ARG A 2 7.31 -29.99 -69.16
CA ARG A 2 6.87 -29.20 -68.00
C ARG A 2 7.89 -29.25 -66.85
N ARG A 3 8.32 -28.10 -66.32
CA ARG A 3 8.90 -28.03 -64.96
C ARG A 3 7.80 -27.65 -63.97
N ARG A 4 7.53 -28.56 -63.03
CA ARG A 4 6.56 -28.39 -61.93
C ARG A 4 7.11 -27.33 -60.96
N ARG A 5 6.33 -26.29 -60.67
CA ARG A 5 6.50 -25.49 -59.44
C ARG A 5 6.07 -26.37 -58.28
N THR A 6 7.02 -26.95 -57.57
CA THR A 6 6.77 -27.58 -56.28
C THR A 6 6.44 -26.48 -55.29
N LYS A 7 5.23 -26.51 -54.72
CA LYS A 7 4.89 -25.73 -53.52
C LYS A 7 5.88 -26.16 -52.45
N GLY A 8 6.81 -25.28 -52.09
CA GLY A 8 7.64 -25.46 -50.91
C GLY A 8 6.73 -25.49 -49.70
N ALA A 9 6.66 -26.65 -49.05
CA ALA A 9 6.12 -26.76 -47.71
C ALA A 9 6.95 -25.84 -46.81
N CYS A 10 6.30 -24.94 -46.07
CA CYS A 10 6.93 -24.27 -44.94
C CYS A 10 7.40 -25.35 -43.98
N GLY A 11 8.72 -25.54 -43.90
CA GLY A 11 9.33 -26.36 -42.86
C GLY A 11 9.09 -25.71 -41.50
N VAL A 12 8.76 -26.54 -40.52
CA VAL A 12 8.39 -26.21 -39.13
C VAL A 12 9.53 -25.51 -38.33
N THR A 13 10.65 -25.16 -38.96
CA THR A 13 11.87 -24.69 -38.29
C THR A 13 12.36 -23.31 -38.74
N SER A 14 11.56 -22.53 -39.48
CA SER A 14 11.92 -21.13 -39.80
C SER A 14 11.41 -20.18 -38.70
N PRO A 15 12.28 -19.41 -38.01
CA PRO A 15 11.89 -18.50 -36.92
C PRO A 15 11.08 -17.28 -37.39
N SER A 16 10.84 -17.14 -38.70
CA SER A 16 10.14 -16.01 -39.31
C SER A 16 8.61 -16.12 -39.27
N CYS A 17 8.04 -17.14 -38.63
CA CYS A 17 6.60 -17.28 -38.42
C CYS A 17 6.29 -17.47 -36.92
N ALA A 18 6.68 -16.50 -36.09
CA ALA A 18 6.00 -16.33 -34.81
C ALA A 18 4.55 -15.91 -35.10
N PRO A 19 3.52 -16.53 -34.49
CA PRO A 19 2.17 -16.00 -34.58
C PRO A 19 2.20 -14.58 -34.06
N ALA A 20 1.66 -13.63 -34.84
CA ALA A 20 1.51 -12.24 -34.42
C ALA A 20 0.86 -12.25 -33.03
N SER A 21 1.67 -11.95 -32.02
CA SER A 21 1.24 -11.94 -30.65
C SER A 21 0.08 -10.93 -30.60
N GLY A 22 -1.12 -11.40 -30.26
CA GLY A 22 -2.32 -10.58 -30.34
C GLY A 22 -2.15 -9.28 -29.54
N PRO A 23 -2.89 -8.21 -29.84
CA PRO A 23 -2.70 -6.88 -29.23
C PRO A 23 -2.79 -6.85 -27.69
N TRP A 24 -3.24 -7.95 -27.07
CA TRP A 24 -3.37 -8.15 -25.63
C TRP A 24 -2.11 -8.69 -24.95
N SER A 25 -1.12 -9.19 -25.71
CA SER A 25 0.13 -9.79 -25.19
C SER A 25 1.21 -8.76 -24.85
N SER A 26 0.99 -7.49 -25.20
CA SER A 26 1.89 -6.36 -24.94
C SER A 26 1.43 -5.47 -23.78
N ILE A 27 0.36 -5.84 -23.06
CA ILE A 27 -0.06 -5.12 -21.85
C ILE A 27 0.91 -5.52 -20.73
N GLY A 28 2.06 -4.85 -20.66
CA GLY A 28 3.00 -5.02 -19.57
C GLY A 28 2.39 -4.61 -18.22
N PRO A 29 2.92 -5.10 -17.10
CA PRO A 29 2.47 -4.72 -15.74
C PRO A 29 2.47 -3.20 -15.53
N ALA A 30 3.41 -2.49 -16.15
CA ALA A 30 3.46 -1.04 -16.22
C ALA A 30 2.18 -0.39 -16.81
N MET A 31 1.64 -0.93 -17.92
CA MET A 31 0.42 -0.39 -18.52
C MET A 31 -0.81 -0.67 -17.66
N LEU A 32 -0.82 -1.81 -16.93
CA LEU A 32 -1.87 -2.10 -15.96
C LEU A 32 -1.83 -1.14 -14.77
N LEU A 33 -0.63 -0.77 -14.30
CA LEU A 33 -0.47 0.25 -13.27
C LEU A 33 -1.11 1.57 -13.72
N ASP A 34 -0.67 2.12 -14.85
CA ASP A 34 -1.20 3.40 -15.37
C ASP A 34 -2.72 3.35 -15.60
N ALA A 35 -3.22 2.26 -16.17
CA ALA A 35 -4.66 2.07 -16.38
C ALA A 35 -5.43 1.99 -15.05
N SER A 36 -4.87 1.34 -14.03
CA SER A 36 -5.49 1.24 -12.71
C SER A 36 -5.53 2.58 -11.99
N ILE A 37 -4.46 3.38 -12.08
CA ILE A 37 -4.38 4.73 -11.52
C ILE A 37 -5.40 5.62 -12.22
N LEU A 38 -5.41 5.61 -13.56
CA LEU A 38 -6.38 6.38 -14.33
C LEU A 38 -7.82 5.97 -14.00
N PHE A 39 -8.08 4.68 -13.81
CA PHE A 39 -9.39 4.19 -13.39
C PHE A 39 -9.78 4.72 -12.01
N VAL A 40 -8.89 4.63 -11.01
CA VAL A 40 -9.15 5.16 -9.66
C VAL A 40 -9.39 6.66 -9.70
N LEU A 41 -8.59 7.41 -10.45
CA LEU A 41 -8.76 8.86 -10.60
C LEU A 41 -10.07 9.21 -11.31
N ALA A 42 -10.42 8.51 -12.39
CA ALA A 42 -11.65 8.74 -13.13
C ALA A 42 -12.89 8.45 -12.28
N VAL A 43 -12.90 7.33 -11.55
CA VAL A 43 -13.98 6.99 -10.61
C VAL A 43 -14.06 8.01 -9.49
N SER A 44 -12.92 8.42 -8.91
CA SER A 44 -12.91 9.38 -7.81
C SER A 44 -13.36 10.78 -8.26
N LEU A 45 -12.95 11.22 -9.45
CA LEU A 45 -13.43 12.44 -10.10
C LEU A 45 -14.95 12.38 -10.32
N LEU A 46 -15.45 11.29 -10.89
CA LEU A 46 -16.88 11.09 -11.15
C LEU A 46 -17.68 11.11 -9.84
N VAL A 47 -17.23 10.37 -8.82
CA VAL A 47 -17.86 10.36 -7.50
C VAL A 47 -17.86 11.76 -6.88
N GLY A 48 -16.75 12.50 -7.01
CA GLY A 48 -16.63 13.89 -6.56
C GLY A 48 -17.64 14.83 -7.22
N ILE A 49 -17.83 14.71 -8.54
CA ILE A 49 -18.84 15.47 -9.30
C ILE A 49 -20.26 15.10 -8.84
N LEU A 50 -20.54 13.81 -8.60
CA LEU A 50 -21.87 13.35 -8.22
C LEU A 50 -22.23 13.67 -6.77
N ARG A 51 -21.25 13.65 -5.87
CA ARG A 51 -21.47 13.84 -4.42
C ARG A 51 -21.33 15.29 -3.97
N GLY A 52 -20.49 16.08 -4.64
CA GLY A 52 -20.17 17.45 -4.26
C GLY A 52 -19.16 17.56 -3.11
N LEU A 53 -18.50 18.71 -2.98
CA LEU A 53 -17.48 18.97 -1.97
C LEU A 53 -18.02 18.80 -0.54
N VAL A 54 -19.21 19.36 -0.28
CA VAL A 54 -19.83 19.37 1.05
C VAL A 54 -19.97 17.96 1.62
N ARG A 55 -20.42 17.01 0.80
CA ARG A 55 -20.62 15.62 1.23
C ARG A 55 -19.30 14.93 1.52
N GLU A 56 -18.27 15.25 0.76
CA GLU A 56 -16.96 14.62 0.97
C GLU A 56 -16.24 15.18 2.20
N ILE A 57 -16.35 16.49 2.46
CA ILE A 57 -15.86 17.07 3.72
C ILE A 57 -16.62 16.48 4.91
N MET A 58 -17.95 16.37 4.84
CA MET A 58 -18.73 15.73 5.90
C MET A 58 -18.33 14.28 6.12
N THR A 59 -18.00 13.54 5.05
CA THR A 59 -17.51 12.15 5.17
C THR A 59 -16.17 12.10 5.91
N LEU A 60 -15.23 12.99 5.58
CA LEU A 60 -13.96 13.08 6.32
C LEU A 60 -14.15 13.49 7.77
N LEU A 61 -15.00 14.47 8.04
CA LEU A 61 -15.32 14.90 9.40
C LEU A 61 -16.02 13.80 10.20
N GLY A 62 -16.92 13.05 9.57
CA GLY A 62 -17.56 11.90 10.18
C GLY A 62 -16.56 10.81 10.54
N LEU A 63 -15.59 10.54 9.67
CA LEU A 63 -14.53 9.56 9.93
C LEU A 63 -13.60 10.04 11.06
N ALA A 64 -13.08 11.27 10.97
CA ALA A 64 -12.20 11.84 11.99
C ALA A 64 -12.90 11.97 13.34
N GLY A 65 -14.14 12.46 13.35
CA GLY A 65 -14.98 12.54 14.54
C GLY A 65 -15.33 11.17 15.10
N GLY A 66 -15.55 10.17 14.24
CA GLY A 66 -15.79 8.79 14.64
C GLY A 66 -14.57 8.17 15.31
N VAL A 67 -13.37 8.37 14.75
CA VAL A 67 -12.11 7.92 15.36
C VAL A 67 -11.87 8.62 16.70
N ALA A 68 -12.10 9.94 16.78
CA ALA A 68 -11.98 10.67 18.04
C ALA A 68 -12.99 10.17 19.09
N ALA A 69 -14.23 9.94 18.69
CA ALA A 69 -15.26 9.38 19.57
C ALA A 69 -14.93 7.96 20.03
N ALA A 70 -14.37 7.12 19.15
CA ALA A 70 -13.89 5.80 19.52
C ALA A 70 -12.71 5.87 20.49
N TRP A 71 -11.74 6.75 20.24
CA TRP A 71 -10.57 6.93 21.11
C TRP A 71 -10.97 7.33 22.54
N ILE A 72 -11.93 8.25 22.67
CA ILE A 72 -12.39 8.76 23.97
C ILE A 72 -13.41 7.81 24.62
N GLY A 73 -14.31 7.23 23.83
CA GLY A 73 -15.46 6.46 24.30
C GLY A 73 -15.18 4.97 24.49
N ALA A 74 -14.19 4.39 23.79
CA ALA A 74 -13.90 2.97 23.88
C ALA A 74 -13.55 2.47 25.29
N PRO A 75 -12.75 3.18 26.11
CA PRO A 75 -12.48 2.74 27.49
C PRO A 75 -13.75 2.60 28.33
N LEU A 76 -14.73 3.49 28.10
CA LEU A 76 -15.98 3.48 28.83
C LEU A 76 -16.97 2.45 28.29
N ALA A 77 -17.02 2.23 26.97
CA ALA A 77 -18.05 1.41 26.29
C ALA A 77 -17.65 -0.07 26.08
N THR A 78 -16.34 -0.37 26.05
CA THR A 78 -15.84 -1.73 25.82
C THR A 78 -16.28 -2.73 26.90
N PRO A 79 -16.29 -2.39 28.20
CA PRO A 79 -16.77 -3.32 29.23
C PRO A 79 -18.22 -3.76 29.04
N GLN A 80 -19.11 -2.85 28.62
CA GLN A 80 -20.53 -3.13 28.39
C GLN A 80 -20.71 -3.98 27.12
N VAL A 81 -19.95 -3.68 26.06
CA VAL A 81 -19.94 -4.51 24.86
C VAL A 81 -19.42 -5.92 25.16
N ALA A 82 -18.40 -6.07 26.00
CA ALA A 82 -17.91 -7.38 26.43
C ALA A 82 -18.98 -8.19 27.19
N LEU A 83 -19.79 -7.52 28.03
CA LEU A 83 -20.92 -8.15 28.70
C LEU A 83 -22.02 -8.55 27.72
N TRP A 84 -22.34 -7.72 26.72
CA TRP A 84 -23.31 -8.06 25.67
C TRP A 84 -22.86 -9.23 24.79
N LEU A 85 -21.55 -9.38 24.59
CA LEU A 85 -20.96 -10.53 23.90
C LEU A 85 -20.98 -11.81 24.73
N GLY A 86 -21.43 -11.76 25.99
CA GLY A 86 -21.53 -12.91 26.87
C GLY A 86 -20.18 -13.33 27.46
N LYS A 87 -19.27 -12.38 27.71
CA LYS A 87 -18.01 -12.67 28.42
C LYS A 87 -18.33 -13.38 29.75
N PRO A 88 -17.79 -14.59 30.00
CA PRO A 88 -17.96 -15.27 31.26
C PRO A 88 -17.46 -14.40 32.42
N THR A 89 -18.32 -14.11 33.39
CA THR A 89 -17.98 -13.27 34.56
C THR A 89 -17.21 -14.04 35.62
N GLU A 90 -17.26 -15.36 35.57
CA GLU A 90 -16.58 -16.28 36.48
C GLU A 90 -15.65 -17.16 35.65
N VAL A 91 -14.34 -16.96 35.80
CA VAL A 91 -13.32 -17.83 35.22
C VAL A 91 -12.71 -18.63 36.37
N PRO A 92 -12.86 -19.97 36.39
CA PRO A 92 -12.18 -20.81 37.37
C PRO A 92 -10.66 -20.58 37.34
N PRO A 93 -9.99 -20.45 38.50
CA PRO A 93 -8.55 -20.26 38.53
C PRO A 93 -7.84 -21.49 37.94
N GLY A 94 -7.06 -21.27 36.87
CA GLY A 94 -6.32 -22.32 36.15
C GLY A 94 -6.87 -22.66 34.76
N GLU A 95 -8.01 -22.10 34.35
CA GLU A 95 -8.59 -22.30 33.02
C GLU A 95 -8.02 -21.31 31.98
N GLU A 96 -8.00 -21.71 30.70
CA GLU A 96 -7.54 -20.87 29.60
C GLU A 96 -8.37 -19.57 29.47
N ILE A 97 -7.73 -18.50 28.98
CA ILE A 97 -8.38 -17.21 28.73
C ILE A 97 -9.63 -17.45 27.87
N PRO A 98 -10.83 -17.01 28.29
CA PRO A 98 -12.03 -17.21 27.49
C PRO A 98 -11.83 -16.58 26.11
N ARG A 99 -11.97 -17.38 25.07
CA ARG A 99 -11.87 -16.95 23.67
C ARG A 99 -13.26 -16.88 23.06
N PHE A 100 -13.54 -15.77 22.41
CA PHE A 100 -14.67 -15.65 21.50
C PHE A 100 -14.39 -16.52 20.26
N MET A 101 -15.33 -17.42 19.95
CA MET A 101 -15.27 -18.32 18.79
C MET A 101 -13.98 -19.16 18.71
N ASN A 102 -13.33 -19.48 19.85
CA ASN A 102 -12.05 -20.21 19.92
C ASN A 102 -10.86 -19.59 19.16
N ILE A 103 -11.01 -18.39 18.59
CA ILE A 103 -10.00 -17.75 17.72
C ILE A 103 -9.45 -16.47 18.36
N LEU A 104 -10.30 -15.68 19.04
CA LEU A 104 -9.94 -14.33 19.49
C LEU A 104 -10.31 -14.11 20.98
N PRO A 105 -9.48 -13.43 21.80
CA PRO A 105 -9.87 -13.07 23.17
C PRO A 105 -11.14 -12.20 23.18
N PHE A 106 -12.04 -12.43 24.16
CA PHE A 106 -13.27 -11.63 24.28
C PHE A 106 -13.01 -10.13 24.39
N ASP A 107 -11.93 -9.73 25.08
CA ASP A 107 -11.58 -8.32 25.25
C ASP A 107 -11.15 -7.66 23.94
N ALA A 108 -10.41 -8.38 23.10
CA ALA A 108 -10.05 -7.90 21.76
C ALA A 108 -11.26 -7.79 20.85
N ALA A 109 -12.15 -8.80 20.86
CA ALA A 109 -13.40 -8.77 20.10
C ALA A 109 -14.30 -7.59 20.52
N ALA A 110 -14.47 -7.39 21.83
CA ALA A 110 -15.26 -6.31 22.40
C ALA A 110 -14.68 -4.94 22.03
N LEU A 111 -13.35 -4.78 22.10
CA LEU A 111 -12.69 -3.54 21.73
C LEU A 111 -12.92 -3.19 20.26
N VAL A 112 -12.68 -4.14 19.36
CA VAL A 112 -12.87 -3.96 17.91
C VAL A 112 -14.33 -3.60 17.60
N LEU A 113 -15.29 -4.33 18.18
CA LEU A 113 -16.71 -4.06 17.97
C LEU A 113 -17.13 -2.70 18.53
N THR A 114 -16.61 -2.30 19.69
CA THR A 114 -16.84 -0.97 20.26
C THR A 114 -16.36 0.13 19.33
N TRP A 115 -15.13 -0.01 18.82
CA TRP A 115 -14.55 0.95 17.87
C TRP A 115 -15.39 1.07 16.61
N ILE A 116 -15.76 -0.05 16.01
CA ILE A 116 -16.61 -0.08 14.81
C ILE A 116 -17.96 0.58 15.11
N ALA A 117 -18.61 0.22 16.21
CA ALA A 117 -19.92 0.76 16.57
C ALA A 117 -19.89 2.28 16.79
N LEU A 118 -18.88 2.80 17.47
CA LEU A 118 -18.73 4.24 17.72
C LEU A 118 -18.43 5.01 16.44
N ILE A 119 -17.50 4.53 15.61
CA ILE A 119 -17.18 5.15 14.32
C ILE A 119 -18.42 5.17 13.43
N LEU A 120 -19.11 4.02 13.28
CA LEU A 120 -20.31 3.93 12.48
C LEU A 120 -21.44 4.82 13.02
N GLY A 121 -21.62 4.90 14.33
CA GLY A 121 -22.60 5.79 14.95
C GLY A 121 -22.38 7.26 14.58
N VAL A 122 -21.13 7.73 14.67
CA VAL A 122 -20.78 9.11 14.30
C VAL A 122 -20.89 9.34 12.79
N VAL A 123 -20.33 8.44 11.97
CA VAL A 123 -20.39 8.54 10.50
C VAL A 123 -21.85 8.55 10.04
N LEU A 124 -22.71 7.74 10.64
CA LEU A 124 -24.14 7.72 10.33
C LEU A 124 -24.80 9.06 10.71
N ALA A 125 -24.55 9.58 11.91
CA ALA A 125 -25.08 10.87 12.35
C ALA A 125 -24.65 12.03 11.43
N VAL A 126 -23.36 12.09 11.10
CA VAL A 126 -22.81 13.11 10.18
C VAL A 126 -23.32 12.91 8.76
N SER A 127 -23.51 11.67 8.31
CA SER A 127 -24.11 11.37 7.00
C SER A 127 -25.53 11.91 6.92
N LEU A 128 -26.37 11.71 7.94
CA LEU A 128 -27.72 12.27 7.99
C LEU A 128 -27.68 13.81 7.94
N LEU A 129 -26.80 14.43 8.73
CA LEU A 129 -26.61 15.88 8.72
C LEU A 129 -26.16 16.39 7.34
N SER A 130 -25.25 15.67 6.68
CA SER A 130 -24.75 16.00 5.35
C SER A 130 -25.86 16.11 4.31
N HIS A 131 -26.90 15.28 4.38
CA HIS A 131 -28.04 15.40 3.46
C HIS A 131 -28.78 16.73 3.60
N VAL A 132 -28.92 17.24 4.82
CA VAL A 132 -29.57 18.53 5.08
C VAL A 132 -28.68 19.67 4.62
N VAL A 133 -27.39 19.63 4.94
CA VAL A 133 -26.42 20.67 4.54
C VAL A 133 -26.28 20.74 3.02
N ALA A 134 -26.18 19.60 2.34
CA ALA A 134 -26.09 19.56 0.88
C ALA A 134 -27.33 20.19 0.22
N LYS A 135 -28.53 19.90 0.72
CA LYS A 135 -29.77 20.54 0.24
C LYS A 135 -29.78 22.04 0.49
N ALA A 136 -29.23 22.51 1.60
CA ALA A 136 -29.12 23.94 1.89
C ALA A 136 -28.16 24.65 0.91
N VAL A 137 -27.05 24.00 0.55
CA VAL A 137 -26.08 24.52 -0.43
C VAL A 137 -26.69 24.56 -1.84
N ASP A 138 -27.45 23.52 -2.22
CA ASP A 138 -28.21 23.51 -3.47
C ASP A 138 -29.28 24.62 -3.49
N ALA A 139 -30.00 24.82 -2.39
CA ALA A 139 -31.00 25.88 -2.26
C ALA A 139 -30.40 27.28 -2.32
N ALA A 140 -29.14 27.45 -1.91
CA ALA A 140 -28.38 28.70 -2.05
C ALA A 140 -27.89 28.97 -3.49
N GLY A 141 -28.17 28.06 -4.44
CA GLY A 141 -27.72 28.19 -5.83
C GLY A 141 -26.23 27.84 -6.05
N LEU A 142 -25.55 27.32 -5.03
CA LEU A 142 -24.13 26.98 -5.07
C LEU A 142 -23.86 25.54 -5.54
N GLY A 143 -24.90 24.78 -5.93
CA GLY A 143 -24.75 23.37 -6.30
C GLY A 143 -23.76 23.10 -7.45
N VAL A 144 -23.66 24.00 -8.44
CA VAL A 144 -22.65 23.85 -9.52
C VAL A 144 -21.23 24.02 -8.97
N VAL A 145 -21.02 25.04 -8.13
CA VAL A 145 -19.72 25.29 -7.49
C VAL A 145 -19.34 24.11 -6.61
N ASP A 146 -20.26 23.62 -5.78
CA ASP A 146 -20.07 22.45 -4.92
C ASP A 146 -19.64 21.20 -5.70
N ARG A 147 -20.25 20.94 -6.87
CA ARG A 147 -19.87 19.81 -7.74
C ARG A 147 -18.52 20.00 -8.40
N THR A 148 -18.17 21.21 -8.83
CA THR A 148 -16.84 21.48 -9.43
C THR A 148 -15.71 21.35 -8.40
N LEU A 149 -15.92 21.86 -7.19
CA LEU A 149 -14.98 21.66 -6.08
C LEU A 149 -14.95 20.20 -5.64
N GLY A 150 -16.08 19.51 -5.67
CA GLY A 150 -16.18 18.08 -5.45
C GLY A 150 -15.35 17.28 -6.46
N ALA A 151 -15.31 17.70 -7.73
CA ALA A 151 -14.46 17.10 -8.75
C ALA A 151 -12.97 17.23 -8.40
N LEU A 152 -12.51 18.44 -8.03
CA LEU A 152 -11.13 18.70 -7.62
C LEU A 152 -10.75 17.90 -6.37
N PHE A 153 -11.64 17.89 -5.38
CA PHE A 153 -11.47 17.10 -4.17
C PHE A 153 -11.44 15.58 -4.48
N GLY A 154 -12.27 15.12 -5.42
CA GLY A 154 -12.29 13.75 -5.90
C GLY A 154 -10.97 13.32 -6.53
N VAL A 155 -10.34 14.19 -7.32
CA VAL A 155 -8.98 13.93 -7.86
C VAL A 155 -7.95 13.86 -6.74
N ALA A 156 -7.94 14.84 -5.82
CA ALA A 156 -7.01 14.85 -4.70
C ALA A 156 -7.15 13.57 -3.83
N ARG A 157 -8.39 13.16 -3.55
CA ARG A 157 -8.70 11.91 -2.86
C ARG A 157 -8.23 10.69 -3.66
N GLY A 158 -8.46 10.66 -4.97
CA GLY A 158 -8.01 9.57 -5.83
C GLY A 158 -6.49 9.41 -5.80
N LEU A 159 -5.76 10.51 -5.85
CA LEU A 159 -4.29 10.52 -5.71
C LEU A 159 -3.86 10.00 -4.32
N ALA A 160 -4.52 10.46 -3.26
CA ALA A 160 -4.24 9.98 -1.90
C ALA A 160 -4.47 8.46 -1.78
N ILE A 161 -5.54 7.93 -2.37
CA ILE A 161 -5.81 6.48 -2.38
C ILE A 161 -4.71 5.72 -3.12
N VAL A 162 -4.29 6.20 -4.30
CA VAL A 162 -3.21 5.56 -5.09
C VAL A 162 -1.92 5.50 -4.28
N ILE A 163 -1.54 6.61 -3.62
CA ILE A 163 -0.34 6.67 -2.78
C ILE A 163 -0.44 5.71 -1.60
N VAL A 164 -1.56 5.72 -0.87
CA VAL A 164 -1.77 4.85 0.29
C VAL A 164 -1.68 3.36 -0.10
N ILE A 165 -2.19 2.99 -1.28
CA ILE A 165 -2.09 1.63 -1.80
C ILE A 165 -0.65 1.29 -2.23
N TYR A 166 0.08 2.26 -2.78
CA TYR A 166 1.46 2.07 -3.24
C TYR A 166 2.48 2.03 -2.10
N LEU A 167 2.23 2.70 -0.97
CA LEU A 167 3.15 2.76 0.18
C LEU A 167 3.60 1.37 0.68
N PRO A 168 2.70 0.38 0.90
CA PRO A 168 3.13 -0.98 1.24
C PRO A 168 4.00 -1.64 0.17
N ILE A 169 3.75 -1.38 -1.11
CA ILE A 169 4.57 -1.94 -2.20
C ILE A 169 5.98 -1.33 -2.14
N HIS A 170 6.07 -0.03 -1.94
CA HIS A 170 7.34 0.68 -1.76
C HIS A 170 8.10 0.22 -0.50
N ALA A 171 7.38 -0.01 0.61
CA ALA A 171 7.96 -0.43 1.88
C ALA A 171 8.30 -1.93 1.96
N LEU A 172 7.75 -2.80 1.10
CA LEU A 172 7.95 -4.26 1.19
C LEU A 172 8.72 -4.86 0.01
N ALA A 173 8.60 -4.30 -1.19
CA ALA A 173 9.31 -4.78 -2.38
C ALA A 173 10.65 -4.06 -2.53
N GLY A 174 11.73 -4.76 -2.89
CA GLY A 174 13.04 -4.15 -3.13
C GLY A 174 13.07 -3.23 -4.39
N PRO A 175 14.00 -2.27 -4.48
CA PRO A 175 14.02 -1.28 -5.57
C PRO A 175 14.13 -1.91 -6.96
N GLU A 176 14.97 -2.93 -7.13
CA GLU A 176 15.13 -3.62 -8.42
C GLU A 176 13.86 -4.38 -8.84
N GLN A 177 13.12 -4.92 -7.87
CA GLN A 177 11.87 -5.61 -8.13
C GLN A 177 10.76 -4.63 -8.56
N ARG A 178 10.68 -3.46 -7.92
CA ARG A 178 9.75 -2.38 -8.32
C ARG A 178 10.08 -1.87 -9.72
N LYS A 179 11.35 -1.60 -10.02
CA LYS A 179 11.80 -1.21 -11.36
C LYS A 179 11.42 -2.25 -12.41
N ALA A 180 11.67 -3.54 -12.14
CA ALA A 180 11.34 -4.62 -13.08
C ALA A 180 9.83 -4.71 -13.41
N TRP A 181 8.96 -4.45 -12.43
CA TRP A 181 7.51 -4.54 -12.63
C TRP A 181 6.86 -3.24 -13.14
N LEU A 182 7.39 -2.08 -12.74
CA LEU A 182 6.68 -0.80 -12.85
C LEU A 182 7.40 0.25 -13.70
N ALA A 183 8.71 0.12 -13.97
CA ALA A 183 9.50 1.19 -14.63
C ALA A 183 9.01 1.57 -16.04
N GLY A 184 8.24 0.70 -16.70
CA GLY A 184 7.66 1.02 -18.00
C GLY A 184 6.47 1.99 -17.97
N GLY A 185 5.95 2.36 -16.78
CA GLY A 185 4.74 3.16 -16.62
C GLY A 185 5.06 4.64 -16.45
N TYR A 186 4.24 5.53 -17.01
CA TYR A 186 4.42 6.97 -16.87
C TYR A 186 4.25 7.43 -15.41
N SER A 187 3.37 6.75 -14.67
CA SER A 187 3.06 7.11 -13.28
C SER A 187 4.07 6.56 -12.27
N TYR A 188 5.05 5.76 -12.68
CA TYR A 188 6.01 5.14 -11.76
C TYR A 188 6.90 6.16 -11.06
N ALA A 189 7.58 7.02 -11.82
CA ALA A 189 8.49 8.04 -11.28
C ALA A 189 7.82 8.96 -10.24
N PRO A 190 6.67 9.62 -10.52
CA PRO A 190 6.03 10.49 -9.52
C PRO A 190 5.53 9.72 -8.30
N LEU A 191 5.17 8.44 -8.42
CA LEU A 191 4.77 7.62 -7.28
C LEU A 191 5.95 7.26 -6.38
N GLU A 192 7.08 6.88 -6.97
CA GLU A 192 8.31 6.58 -6.24
C GLU A 192 8.80 7.82 -5.48
N ASP A 193 8.87 8.98 -6.14
CA ASP A 193 9.27 10.26 -5.52
C ASP A 193 8.35 10.66 -4.37
N THR A 194 7.03 10.52 -4.57
CA THR A 194 6.04 10.89 -3.56
C THR A 194 6.07 9.92 -2.38
N ALA A 195 6.24 8.61 -2.64
CA ALA A 195 6.35 7.61 -1.60
C ALA A 195 7.61 7.81 -0.75
N ALA A 196 8.75 8.10 -1.38
CA ALA A 196 10.01 8.36 -0.69
C ALA A 196 9.92 9.58 0.25
N GLN A 197 9.12 10.59 -0.08
CA GLN A 197 8.88 11.75 0.80
C GLN A 197 7.93 11.45 1.95
N ILE A 198 6.96 10.55 1.76
CA ILE A 198 5.93 10.25 2.76
C ILE A 198 6.41 9.18 3.74
N LEU A 199 7.20 8.21 3.29
CA LEU A 199 7.61 7.06 4.07
C LEU A 199 8.31 7.44 5.40
N PRO A 200 9.25 8.41 5.44
CA PRO A 200 9.90 8.83 6.68
C PRO A 200 8.95 9.44 7.72
N LEU A 201 7.76 9.87 7.31
CA LEU A 201 6.75 10.43 8.21
C LEU A 201 5.94 9.34 8.91
N ILE A 202 6.02 8.08 8.46
CA ILE A 202 5.25 6.97 9.00
C ILE A 202 6.18 6.07 9.82
N PRO A 203 6.19 6.19 11.17
CA PRO A 203 7.06 5.38 11.99
C PRO A 203 6.71 3.90 11.84
N GLY A 204 7.73 3.07 11.58
CA GLY A 204 7.58 1.62 11.43
C GLY A 204 7.31 1.13 10.01
N LEU A 205 7.32 2.00 9.00
CA LEU A 205 7.39 1.60 7.59
C LEU A 205 8.73 2.08 7.01
N GLU A 206 9.71 1.18 6.92
CA GLU A 206 11.02 1.47 6.32
C GLU A 206 11.16 0.70 5.01
N ALA A 207 11.61 1.37 3.95
CA ALA A 207 11.82 0.70 2.67
C ALA A 207 13.09 -0.16 2.75
N PRO A 208 13.06 -1.40 2.25
CA PRO A 208 14.24 -2.24 2.19
C PRO A 208 15.24 -1.62 1.20
N GLY A 209 16.33 -1.05 1.73
CA GLY A 209 17.50 -0.66 0.95
C GLY A 209 17.71 0.83 0.68
N THR A 210 17.27 1.75 1.55
CA THR A 210 17.94 3.06 1.63
C THR A 210 19.27 2.90 2.36
N GLU A 211 20.21 2.18 1.73
CA GLU A 211 21.62 2.45 1.98
C GLU A 211 21.89 3.79 1.32
N GLU A 212 22.38 4.75 2.10
CA GLU A 212 22.84 6.03 1.58
C GLU A 212 23.93 5.75 0.55
N GLU A 213 23.63 5.97 -0.74
CA GLU A 213 24.68 6.24 -1.73
C GLU A 213 25.31 7.58 -1.32
N GLY A 214 26.27 7.50 -0.42
CA GLY A 214 27.22 8.56 -0.15
C GLY A 214 27.88 8.94 -1.46
N GLU A 215 27.81 10.22 -1.77
CA GLU A 215 28.63 10.89 -2.78
C GLU A 215 30.12 10.66 -2.45
N ASP A 216 30.70 9.57 -2.96
CA ASP A 216 32.15 9.45 -3.12
C ASP A 216 32.48 9.63 -4.62
N GLU A 217 32.30 10.85 -5.11
CA GLU A 217 33.09 11.33 -6.25
C GLU A 217 34.50 11.64 -5.74
N GLY A 218 35.32 10.59 -5.67
CA GLY A 218 36.69 10.66 -5.17
C GLY A 218 37.64 9.80 -5.98
N GLU A 219 38.08 10.35 -7.11
CA GLU A 219 39.43 10.18 -7.67
C GLU A 219 39.93 8.75 -7.97
N ALA A 220 39.69 8.31 -9.21
CA ALA A 220 40.51 7.26 -9.82
C ALA A 220 40.78 7.56 -11.29
N GLU A 221 41.68 8.51 -11.55
CA GLU A 221 42.43 8.50 -12.80
C GLU A 221 43.91 8.76 -12.56
N GLN A 222 44.73 7.85 -13.11
CA GLN A 222 46.16 7.98 -13.40
C GLN A 222 47.16 7.69 -12.27
N ALA A 223 47.55 6.42 -12.18
CA ALA A 223 48.96 6.06 -12.33
C ALA A 223 49.11 4.58 -12.72
N SER A 224 49.24 4.37 -14.03
CA SER A 224 49.96 3.25 -14.61
C SER A 224 51.40 3.27 -14.09
N GLY A 225 51.93 2.12 -13.65
CA GLY A 225 53.38 1.97 -13.50
C GLY A 225 53.85 0.92 -12.50
N ALA A 226 54.24 -0.23 -13.06
CA ALA A 226 55.42 -1.00 -12.67
C ALA A 226 55.38 -1.89 -11.40
N ALA A 227 55.63 -3.17 -11.70
CA ALA A 227 56.64 -4.04 -11.08
C ALA A 227 56.33 -4.73 -9.75
N GLY A 228 56.71 -6.02 -9.70
CA GLY A 228 57.23 -6.62 -8.47
C GLY A 228 56.53 -7.89 -8.02
N GLU A 229 56.89 -8.98 -8.67
CA GLU A 229 56.82 -10.37 -8.22
C GLU A 229 57.37 -10.56 -6.78
N SER A 230 56.70 -11.36 -5.92
CA SER A 230 57.31 -12.36 -5.02
C SER A 230 56.35 -12.92 -3.94
N GLY A 231 56.40 -14.23 -3.70
CA GLY A 231 56.19 -14.89 -2.40
C GLY A 231 54.77 -15.42 -2.14
N GLU A 232 54.43 -16.71 -2.36
CA GLU A 232 54.86 -17.95 -1.68
C GLU A 232 54.09 -18.24 -0.37
N GLU A 233 53.30 -19.33 -0.41
CA GLU A 233 52.94 -20.31 0.66
C GLU A 233 52.32 -19.80 2.00
N ASP A 234 51.61 -20.55 2.82
CA ASP A 234 50.78 -21.77 2.82
C ASP A 234 50.07 -21.76 4.21
N GLY A 235 49.37 -22.84 4.59
CA GLY A 235 49.07 -23.11 6.01
C GLY A 235 47.71 -22.59 6.49
N SER A 236 46.61 -23.31 6.31
CA SER A 236 46.18 -24.46 7.13
C SER A 236 45.87 -24.11 8.60
N ALA A 237 44.65 -24.49 9.01
CA ALA A 237 44.20 -24.71 10.39
C ALA A 237 44.10 -23.45 11.27
N GLU A 238 43.15 -23.28 12.20
CA GLU A 238 42.45 -24.25 13.01
C GLU A 238 41.21 -23.60 13.64
N SER A 239 40.22 -24.46 13.90
CA SER A 239 39.06 -24.30 14.75
C SER A 239 39.34 -23.67 16.11
N TRP A 240 38.43 -22.82 16.61
CA TRP A 240 38.00 -22.84 18.02
C TRP A 240 36.54 -22.37 18.14
N GLN A 241 35.64 -23.32 18.36
CA GLN A 241 34.38 -23.11 19.06
C GLN A 241 34.67 -22.91 20.55
N VAL A 242 34.04 -21.90 21.17
CA VAL A 242 33.79 -21.78 22.63
C VAL A 242 32.43 -21.09 22.73
N GLU A 243 31.34 -21.83 22.90
CA GLU A 243 30.72 -22.24 24.18
C GLU A 243 30.03 -21.08 24.93
N GLU A 244 28.73 -21.00 24.66
CA GLU A 244 27.57 -20.72 25.53
C GLU A 244 27.83 -20.49 27.03
N VAL A 245 27.51 -19.30 27.56
CA VAL A 245 27.21 -19.08 29.00
C VAL A 245 26.20 -17.92 29.17
N TYR A 246 25.04 -18.25 29.78
CA TYR A 246 24.15 -17.48 30.68
C TYR A 246 24.16 -15.93 30.58
N GLY A 247 23.03 -15.23 30.41
CA GLY A 247 21.85 -15.28 31.29
C GLY A 247 21.99 -14.27 32.44
N ALA A 248 21.29 -13.12 32.36
CA ALA A 248 20.98 -12.28 33.53
C ALA A 248 19.78 -11.34 33.25
N PRO A 249 19.00 -10.97 34.29
CA PRO A 249 17.65 -10.43 34.20
C PRO A 249 17.60 -8.89 34.32
N PHE A 250 16.52 -8.27 33.83
CA PHE A 250 15.54 -7.46 34.59
C PHE A 250 14.34 -7.14 33.68
#